data_AF-A0A3D3CEC0-F1
#
_entry.id   AF-A0A3D3CEC0-F1
#
_cell.length_a   1.000
_cell.length_b   1.000
_cell.length_c   1.000
_cell.angle_alpha   90.00
_cell.angle_beta   90.00
_cell.angle_gamma   90.00
#
_symmetry.space_group_name_H-M   'P 1'
#
loop_
_entity.id
_entity.type
_entity.pdbx_description
1 polymer ?
#
loop_
_entity_poly.entity_id
_entity_poly.type
_entity_poly.pdbx_seq_one_letter_code
_entity_poly.pdbx_strand_id
1 'polypeptide(L)'
;MRLIGVHEDDDGNGRYLLKRDGEGSRTTFLFYDEAGMVLRLVGRDEAEALFAGGELERCSLPAGEVFFPDEMKRLESAFEEGRL
;
A
#
# COMPACT_ATOMS: atom_id res chain seq x y z
N MET A 1 -5.40 -5.45 -7.21
CA MET A 1 -4.73 -4.57 -6.23
C MET A 1 -4.90 -3.13 -6.70
N ARG A 2 -5.16 -2.19 -5.79
CA ARG A 2 -5.29 -0.77 -6.09
C ARG A 2 -4.45 0.05 -5.13
N LEU A 3 -3.81 1.08 -5.63
CA LEU A 3 -3.22 2.14 -4.81
C LEU A 3 -4.36 3.06 -4.34
N ILE A 4 -4.46 3.24 -3.03
CA ILE A 4 -5.50 4.05 -2.39
C ILE A 4 -4.94 5.24 -1.61
N GLY A 5 -3.64 5.25 -1.35
CA GLY A 5 -2.95 6.35 -0.70
C GLY A 5 -1.55 6.51 -1.24
N VAL A 6 -1.11 7.75 -1.43
CA VAL A 6 0.25 8.08 -1.87
C VAL A 6 0.75 9.35 -1.18
N HIS A 7 2.04 9.43 -0.95
CA HIS A 7 2.75 10.64 -0.58
C HIS A 7 4.19 10.50 -1.08
N GLU A 8 4.78 11.58 -1.58
CA GLU A 8 6.17 11.64 -1.99
C GLU A 8 6.87 12.65 -1.08
N ASP A 9 8.02 12.26 -0.51
CA ASP A 9 8.84 13.17 0.30
C ASP A 9 9.75 14.05 -0.59
N ASP A 10 10.44 15.01 0.02
CA ASP A 10 11.33 15.95 -0.70
C ASP A 10 12.51 15.26 -1.41
N ASP A 11 12.88 14.05 -0.99
CA ASP A 11 13.92 13.22 -1.59
C ASP A 11 13.41 12.34 -2.75
N GLY A 12 12.11 12.39 -3.05
CA GLY A 12 11.47 11.63 -4.14
C GLY A 12 11.15 10.18 -3.79
N ASN A 13 11.17 9.81 -2.51
CA ASN A 13 10.74 8.51 -2.02
C ASN A 13 9.23 8.51 -1.79
N GLY A 14 8.57 7.46 -2.28
CA GLY A 14 7.14 7.29 -2.09
C GLY A 14 6.78 6.51 -0.83
N ARG A 15 5.68 6.94 -0.22
CA ARG A 15 4.88 6.19 0.74
C ARG A 15 3.55 5.85 0.09
N TYR A 16 3.19 4.57 0.13
CA TYR A 16 2.06 4.04 -0.60
C TYR A 16 1.21 3.14 0.28
N LEU A 17 -0.10 3.26 0.12
CA LEU A 17 -1.07 2.35 0.72
C LEU A 17 -1.82 1.62 -0.38
N LEU A 18 -1.64 0.31 -0.42
CA LEU A 18 -2.29 -0.58 -1.36
C LEU A 18 -3.43 -1.33 -0.70
N LYS A 19 -4.51 -1.49 -1.46
CA LYS A 19 -5.67 -2.28 -1.11
C LYS A 19 -5.78 -3.50 -2.02
N ARG A 20 -6.02 -4.66 -1.42
CA ARG A 20 -6.41 -5.88 -2.14
C ARG A 20 -7.73 -6.39 -1.55
N ASP A 21 -8.75 -6.47 -2.39
CA ASP A 21 -9.99 -7.15 -2.05
C ASP A 21 -9.74 -8.65 -2.16
N GLY A 22 -9.84 -9.35 -1.04
CA GLY A 22 -9.76 -10.81 -0.95
C GLY A 22 -11.13 -11.47 -1.06
N GLU A 23 -11.14 -12.80 -0.96
CA GLU A 23 -12.37 -13.59 -0.95
C GLU A 23 -13.21 -13.30 0.31
N GLY A 24 -14.52 -13.08 0.14
CA GLY A 24 -15.48 -12.93 1.24
C GLY A 24 -15.27 -11.69 2.11
N SER A 25 -15.53 -10.48 1.57
CA SER A 25 -15.49 -9.18 2.26
C SER A 25 -14.19 -8.84 3.01
N ARG A 26 -13.16 -9.68 2.93
CA ARG A 26 -11.85 -9.43 3.53
C ARG A 26 -11.08 -8.47 2.65
N THR A 27 -10.93 -7.24 3.12
CA THR A 27 -10.00 -6.28 2.52
C THR A 27 -8.71 -6.32 3.30
N THR A 28 -7.59 -6.49 2.60
CA THR A 28 -6.25 -6.38 3.17
C THR A 28 -5.59 -5.11 2.67
N PHE A 29 -4.87 -4.44 3.57
CA PHE A 29 -4.09 -3.24 3.25
C PHE A 29 -2.60 -3.51 3.45
N LEU A 30 -1.79 -2.97 2.55
CA LEU A 30 -0.32 -3.08 2.57
C LEU A 30 0.26 -1.67 2.51
N PHE A 31 1.07 -1.34 3.50
CA PHE A 31 1.84 -0.10 3.53
C PHE A 31 3.24 -0.37 3.01
N TYR A 32 3.67 0.46 2.06
CA TYR A 32 5.00 0.44 1.47
C TYR A 32 5.64 1.82 1.62
N ASP A 33 6.83 1.87 2.22
CA ASP A 33 7.64 3.06 2.39
C ASP A 33 9.02 2.82 1.77
N GLU A 34 9.32 3.55 0.70
CA GLU A 34 10.55 3.40 -0.05
C GLU A 34 11.77 3.85 0.77
N ALA A 35 11.65 4.98 1.48
CA ALA A 35 12.74 5.58 2.23
C ALA A 35 13.25 4.65 3.35
N GLY A 36 12.34 4.08 4.14
CA GLY A 36 12.65 3.13 5.21
C GLY A 36 12.75 1.68 4.73
N MET A 37 12.51 1.41 3.44
CA MET A 37 12.37 0.07 2.87
C MET A 37 11.39 -0.81 3.66
N VAL A 38 10.32 -0.22 4.18
CA VAL A 38 9.33 -0.90 5.00
C VAL A 38 8.20 -1.41 4.13
N LEU A 39 7.85 -2.68 4.30
CA LEU A 39 6.70 -3.30 3.65
C LEU A 39 5.94 -4.12 4.68
N ARG A 40 4.69 -3.74 4.99
CA ARG A 40 3.92 -4.40 6.05
C ARG A 40 2.41 -4.38 5.82
N LEU A 41 1.73 -5.41 6.31
CA LEU A 41 0.27 -5.40 6.37
C LEU A 41 -0.20 -4.45 7.46
N VAL A 42 -1.28 -3.73 7.15
CA VAL A 42 -1.90 -2.78 8.07
C VAL A 42 -3.39 -3.05 8.18
N GLY A 43 -3.94 -2.81 9.37
CA GLY A 43 -5.38 -2.93 9.62
C GLY A 43 -6.14 -1.77 9.00
N ARG A 44 -7.47 -1.91 8.91
CA ARG A 44 -8.35 -0.84 8.41
C ARG A 44 -8.22 0.44 9.23
N ASP A 45 -8.24 0.35 10.56
CA ASP A 45 -8.14 1.51 11.44
C ASP A 45 -6.79 2.24 11.27
N GLU A 46 -5.71 1.49 11.07
CA GLU A 46 -4.38 2.08 10.82
C GLU A 46 -4.31 2.74 9.44
N ALA A 47 -4.86 2.10 8.41
CA ALA A 47 -5.01 2.69 7.07
C ALA A 47 -5.78 4.03 7.11
N GLU A 48 -6.89 4.09 7.86
CA GLU A 48 -7.64 5.33 8.03
C GLU A 48 -6.86 6.38 8.83
N ALA A 49 -6.07 5.97 9.83
CA ALA A 49 -5.22 6.87 10.60
C ALA A 49 -4.16 7.56 9.73
N LEU A 50 -3.53 6.84 8.79
CA LEU A 50 -2.55 7.42 7.85
C LEU A 50 -3.18 8.55 7.03
N PHE A 51 -4.43 8.40 6.60
CA PHE A 51 -5.14 9.44 5.88
C PHE A 51 -5.58 10.60 6.79
N ALA A 52 -6.06 10.29 8.00
CA ALA A 52 -6.51 11.31 8.95
C ALA A 52 -5.35 12.15 9.50
N GLY A 53 -4.17 11.56 9.62
CA GLY A 53 -2.94 12.21 10.04
C GLY A 53 -2.25 13.03 8.93
N GLY A 54 -2.75 12.94 7.69
CA GLY A 54 -2.12 13.61 6.53
C GLY A 54 -0.81 12.97 6.08
N GLU A 55 -0.52 11.74 6.51
CA GLU A 55 0.66 10.99 6.08
C GLU A 55 0.53 10.50 4.65
N LEU A 56 -0.70 10.30 4.18
CA LEU A 56 -1.03 9.89 2.82
C LEU A 56 -2.18 10.72 2.25
N GLU A 57 -2.08 11.04 0.97
CA GLU A 57 -3.17 11.61 0.19
C GLU A 57 -3.99 10.51 -0.46
N ARG A 58 -5.33 10.64 -0.38
CA ARG A 58 -6.24 9.64 -0.94
C ARG A 58 -6.17 9.64 -2.47
N CYS A 59 -6.04 8.45 -3.05
CA CYS A 59 -6.10 8.25 -4.49
C CYS A 59 -6.88 6.97 -4.84
N SER A 60 -7.02 6.69 -6.13
CA SER A 60 -7.62 5.43 -6.60
C SER A 60 -7.05 5.08 -7.96
N LEU A 61 -5.83 4.54 -7.95
CA LEU A 61 -5.11 4.13 -9.16
C LEU A 61 -4.95 2.60 -9.16
N PRO A 62 -4.99 1.94 -10.31
CA PRO A 62 -4.56 0.54 -10.38
C PRO A 62 -3.05 0.49 -10.12
N ALA A 63 -2.63 -0.37 -9.19
CA ALA A 63 -1.24 -0.40 -8.75
C ALA A 63 -0.25 -0.70 -9.90
N GLY A 64 -0.66 -1.50 -10.88
CA GLY A 64 0.17 -1.81 -12.05
C GLY A 64 0.40 -0.65 -13.03
N GLU A 65 -0.25 0.50 -12.86
CA GLU A 65 0.07 1.74 -13.59
C GLU A 65 1.11 2.60 -12.87
N VAL A 66 1.37 2.33 -11.58
CA VAL A 66 2.28 3.12 -10.74
C VAL A 66 3.59 2.38 -10.51
N PHE A 67 3.53 1.08 -10.23
CA PHE A 67 4.70 0.27 -9.90
C PHE A 67 5.23 -0.51 -11.11
N PHE A 68 6.54 -0.72 -11.14
CA PHE A 68 7.14 -1.61 -12.14
C PHE A 68 6.71 -3.07 -11.92
N PRO A 69 6.77 -3.92 -12.97
CA PRO A 69 6.35 -5.32 -12.86
C PRO A 69 7.05 -6.13 -11.77
N ASP A 70 8.33 -5.86 -11.49
CA ASP A 70 9.08 -6.58 -10.45
C ASP A 70 8.70 -6.13 -9.03
N GLU A 71 8.38 -4.85 -8.84
CA GLU A 71 7.83 -4.35 -7.59
C GLU A 71 6.43 -4.91 -7.34
N MET A 72 5.60 -4.96 -8.38
CA MET A 72 4.28 -5.60 -8.30
C MET A 72 4.37 -7.02 -7.77
N LYS A 73 5.29 -7.85 -8.29
CA LYS A 73 5.49 -9.22 -7.78
C LYS A 73 5.87 -9.24 -6.30
N ARG A 74 6.75 -8.32 -5.86
CA ARG A 74 7.14 -8.19 -4.44
C ARG A 74 5.95 -7.82 -3.56
N LEU A 75 5.14 -6.87 -3.99
CA LEU A 75 3.94 -6.43 -3.27
C LEU A 75 2.91 -7.57 -3.20
N GLU A 76 2.73 -8.32 -4.29
CA GLU A 76 1.85 -9.48 -4.32
C GLU A 76 2.29 -10.59 -3.37
N SER A 77 3.59 -10.91 -3.32
CA SER A 77 4.17 -11.87 -2.37
C SER A 77 3.90 -11.44 -0.93
N ALA A 78 4.10 -10.16 -0.61
CA ALA A 78 3.84 -9.64 0.73
C ALA A 78 2.36 -9.78 1.17
N PHE A 79 1.42 -9.66 0.25
CA PHE A 79 0.00 -9.95 0.53
C PHE A 79 -0.28 -11.43 0.80
N GLU A 80 0.48 -12.33 0.17
CA GLU A 80 0.32 -13.79 0.34
C GLU A 80 1.00 -14.29 1.61
N GLU A 81 2.19 -13.79 1.92
CA GLU A 81 2.98 -14.17 3.10
C GLU A 81 2.33 -13.71 4.41
N GLY A 82 1.66 -12.56 4.40
CA GLY A 82 0.92 -12.06 5.56
C GLY A 82 -0.46 -12.73 5.78
N ARG A 83 -0.78 -13.81 5.04
CA ARG A 83 -2.05 -14.56 5.12
C ARG A 83 -1.97 -15.83 6.00
N LEU A 84 -0.88 -16.02 6.75
CA LEU A 84 -0.64 -17.17 7.64
C LEU A 84 -1.34 -17.04 9.00
#